data_AF-A0A2L2YH33-F1
#
_entry.id   AF-A0A2L2YH33-F1
#
_cell.length_a   1.000
_cell.length_b   1.000
_cell.length_c   1.000
_cell.angle_alpha   90.00
_cell.angle_beta   90.00
_cell.angle_gamma   90.00
#
_symmetry.space_group_name_H-M   'P 1'
#
loop_
_entity.id
_entity.type
_entity.pdbx_description
1 polymer ?
#
loop_
_entity_poly.entity_id
_entity_poly.type
_entity_poly.pdbx_seq_one_letter_code
_entity_poly.pdbx_strand_id
1 'polypeptide(L)'
;VFGRPLLAPGCIAHKSDSYAEACLNTILYKNPREALIEMNRQIVECAGKEGFNVDASSRPTPDILKKKVICFKENSKVMAKFTGLLQQTFAVIQALEFSSSKGVDNLAAIEKALLQYLTTSSEEVLSNIMQMITEKEEMNYKMEEIIIFLAFFYMLSGETDLANESAMQATLMETFFQDESMVDLLSVFVDEDEKDDENVLNSVRTLFNIFKRLGTIRRRLTRYKTLFKSTNPAFPASYNSLLKQILEDIFDPNLPENPDLEFHSAGLTNYIKTGFSLFMNVNKPQPRDNPFIFIIVLGGVTPSEMKIVNEYASRHKETEIFLGCTEVLSPSNVLKDIRMIVKNLSKNAYKNQHST
;
A
#
# COMPACT_ATOMS: atom_id res chain seq x y z
N VAL A 1 -6.46 -39.80 -14.26
CA VAL A 1 -5.64 -39.02 -13.29
C VAL A 1 -5.71 -37.53 -13.58
N PHE A 2 -5.75 -37.12 -14.85
CA PHE A 2 -6.22 -35.78 -15.24
C PHE A 2 -7.76 -35.75 -15.22
N GLY A 3 -8.34 -34.76 -14.53
CA GLY A 3 -9.80 -34.57 -14.43
C GLY A 3 -10.36 -34.49 -13.00
N ARG A 4 -9.55 -34.76 -11.96
CA ARG A 4 -9.94 -34.37 -10.59
C ARG A 4 -9.53 -32.91 -10.37
N PRO A 5 -10.43 -32.02 -9.89
CA PRO A 5 -10.03 -30.67 -9.52
C PRO A 5 -8.90 -30.79 -8.49
N LEU A 6 -7.74 -30.25 -8.85
CA LEU A 6 -6.61 -30.15 -7.95
C LEU A 6 -7.03 -29.20 -6.83
N LEU A 7 -7.26 -29.73 -5.63
CA LEU A 7 -7.35 -28.96 -4.41
C LEU A 7 -5.97 -28.38 -4.13
N ALA A 8 -5.65 -27.23 -4.72
CA ALA A 8 -4.50 -26.45 -4.31
C ALA A 8 -4.86 -25.80 -2.96
N PRO A 9 -4.19 -26.15 -1.85
CA PRO A 9 -4.41 -25.46 -0.59
C PRO A 9 -4.04 -23.98 -0.73
N GLY A 10 -4.88 -23.09 -0.21
CA GLY A 10 -4.58 -21.66 -0.13
C GLY A 10 -4.86 -20.85 -1.41
N CYS A 11 -5.61 -21.40 -2.36
CA CYS A 11 -6.09 -20.59 -3.48
C CYS A 11 -7.30 -19.76 -3.02
N ILE A 12 -7.31 -18.46 -3.28
CA ILE A 12 -8.52 -17.64 -3.09
C ILE A 12 -9.26 -17.39 -4.39
N ALA A 13 -8.62 -17.64 -5.54
CA ALA A 13 -9.16 -17.40 -6.87
C ALA A 13 -9.74 -18.70 -7.48
N HIS A 14 -10.85 -19.17 -6.92
CA HIS A 14 -11.55 -20.35 -7.42
C HIS A 14 -12.49 -20.01 -8.57
N LYS A 15 -12.32 -20.69 -9.72
CA LYS A 15 -13.20 -20.56 -10.90
C LYS A 15 -14.45 -21.46 -10.86
N SER A 16 -14.61 -22.25 -9.80
CA SER A 16 -15.47 -23.44 -9.84
C SER A 16 -16.89 -23.27 -9.31
N ASP A 17 -17.20 -22.20 -8.57
CA ASP A 17 -18.56 -21.98 -8.06
C ASP A 17 -18.91 -20.47 -7.98
N SER A 18 -20.21 -20.15 -8.15
CA SER A 18 -20.71 -18.77 -8.12
C SER A 18 -20.58 -18.11 -6.74
N TYR A 19 -20.46 -18.92 -5.68
CA TYR A 19 -20.25 -18.43 -4.32
C TYR A 19 -18.85 -17.85 -4.18
N ALA A 20 -17.84 -18.52 -4.70
CA ALA A 20 -16.45 -18.18 -4.61
C ALA A 20 -16.14 -16.89 -5.38
N GLU A 21 -16.82 -16.64 -6.50
CA GLU A 21 -16.69 -15.37 -7.22
C GLU A 21 -17.29 -14.21 -6.41
N ALA A 22 -18.50 -14.37 -5.87
CA ALA A 22 -19.14 -13.36 -5.02
C ALA A 22 -18.35 -13.09 -3.73
N CYS A 23 -17.85 -14.16 -3.11
CA CYS A 23 -17.00 -14.11 -1.92
C CYS A 23 -15.65 -13.44 -2.23
N LEU A 24 -15.01 -13.75 -3.36
CA LEU A 24 -13.76 -13.10 -3.76
C LEU A 24 -13.97 -11.60 -3.99
N ASN A 25 -15.03 -11.20 -4.70
CA ASN A 25 -15.36 -9.79 -4.88
C ASN A 25 -15.62 -9.08 -3.54
N THR A 26 -16.25 -9.78 -2.60
CA THR A 26 -16.47 -9.25 -1.25
C THR A 26 -15.14 -9.06 -0.51
N ILE A 27 -14.23 -10.03 -0.58
CA ILE A 27 -12.89 -9.96 0.04
C ILE A 27 -12.08 -8.79 -0.51
N LEU A 28 -12.13 -8.57 -1.83
CA LEU A 28 -11.31 -7.56 -2.49
C LEU A 28 -11.83 -6.13 -2.29
N TYR A 29 -13.15 -5.93 -2.26
CA TYR A 29 -13.73 -4.58 -2.36
C TYR A 29 -14.53 -4.12 -1.14
N LYS A 30 -14.97 -5.02 -0.26
CA LYS A 30 -15.74 -4.66 0.93
C LYS A 30 -14.83 -4.47 2.15
N ASN A 31 -15.37 -3.85 3.20
CA ASN A 31 -14.63 -3.76 4.45
C ASN A 31 -14.53 -5.14 5.13
N PRO A 32 -13.52 -5.39 5.98
CA PRO A 32 -13.31 -6.71 6.57
C PRO A 32 -14.49 -7.24 7.38
N ARG A 33 -15.28 -6.36 8.00
CA ARG A 33 -16.48 -6.74 8.76
C ARG A 33 -17.62 -7.20 7.85
N GLU A 34 -17.85 -6.53 6.73
CA GLU A 34 -18.81 -6.95 5.72
C GLU A 34 -18.40 -8.28 5.10
N ALA A 35 -17.11 -8.47 4.82
CA ALA A 35 -16.59 -9.75 4.36
C ALA A 35 -16.87 -10.87 5.37
N LEU A 36 -16.64 -10.65 6.67
CA LEU A 36 -16.96 -11.63 7.72
C LEU A 36 -18.45 -11.99 7.74
N ILE A 37 -19.33 -11.00 7.64
CA ILE A 37 -20.79 -11.20 7.66
C ILE A 37 -21.22 -12.02 6.45
N GLU A 38 -20.73 -11.68 5.25
CA GLU A 38 -21.07 -12.38 4.02
C GLU A 38 -20.53 -13.82 4.02
N MET A 39 -19.29 -14.05 4.44
CA MET A 39 -18.74 -15.42 4.57
C MET A 39 -19.58 -16.25 5.56
N ASN A 40 -19.97 -15.67 6.70
CA ASN A 40 -20.84 -16.34 7.66
C ASN A 40 -22.21 -16.69 7.05
N ARG A 41 -22.82 -15.76 6.29
CA ARG A 41 -24.10 -16.00 5.61
C ARG A 41 -23.99 -17.19 4.64
N GLN A 42 -22.94 -17.21 3.82
CA GLN A 42 -22.72 -18.25 2.81
C GLN A 42 -22.43 -19.61 3.44
N ILE A 43 -21.60 -19.66 4.50
CA ILE A 43 -21.32 -20.89 5.23
C ILE A 43 -22.57 -21.47 5.89
N VAL A 44 -23.43 -20.64 6.50
CA VAL A 44 -24.69 -21.08 7.11
C VAL A 44 -25.65 -21.62 6.04
N GLU A 45 -25.76 -20.94 4.90
CA GLU A 45 -26.59 -21.39 3.78
C GLU A 45 -26.12 -22.76 3.23
N CYS A 46 -24.82 -22.91 3.00
CA CYS A 46 -24.21 -24.17 2.56
C CYS A 46 -24.36 -25.28 3.60
N ALA A 47 -24.17 -24.97 4.88
CA ALA A 47 -24.34 -25.92 5.98
C ALA A 47 -25.77 -26.47 6.04
N GLY A 48 -26.77 -25.59 5.91
CA GLY A 48 -28.18 -25.98 5.88
C GLY A 48 -28.53 -26.89 4.71
N LYS A 49 -27.96 -26.65 3.52
CA LYS A 49 -28.17 -27.49 2.33
C LYS A 49 -27.61 -28.92 2.48
N GLU A 50 -26.55 -29.08 3.26
CA GLU A 50 -25.89 -30.36 3.50
C GLU A 50 -26.33 -31.03 4.80
N GLY A 51 -27.29 -30.44 5.53
CA GLY A 51 -27.86 -31.00 6.75
C GLY A 51 -27.00 -30.83 8.01
N PHE A 52 -26.01 -29.93 8.00
CA PHE A 52 -25.24 -29.60 9.20
C PHE A 52 -26.05 -28.65 10.09
N ASN A 53 -26.11 -28.96 11.39
CA ASN A 53 -26.73 -28.07 12.38
C ASN A 53 -25.76 -26.96 12.78
N VAL A 54 -25.90 -25.79 12.16
CA VAL A 54 -25.07 -24.63 12.42
C VAL A 54 -25.95 -23.46 12.87
N ASP A 55 -25.60 -22.84 13.99
CA ASP A 55 -26.35 -21.68 14.51
C ASP A 55 -26.23 -20.48 13.55
N ALA A 56 -27.39 -20.00 13.08
CA ALA A 56 -27.50 -18.85 12.19
C ALA A 56 -27.62 -17.51 12.94
N SER A 57 -27.98 -17.54 14.22
CA SER A 57 -28.37 -16.35 14.99
C SER A 57 -27.21 -15.65 15.70
N SER A 58 -26.09 -16.34 15.89
CA SER A 58 -24.88 -15.79 16.50
C SER A 58 -24.30 -14.60 15.75
N ARG A 59 -23.88 -13.59 16.52
CA ARG A 59 -23.08 -12.47 16.00
C ARG A 59 -21.80 -13.02 15.33
N PRO A 60 -21.51 -12.66 14.06
CA PRO A 60 -20.31 -13.15 13.39
C PRO A 60 -19.02 -12.68 14.07
N THR A 61 -18.17 -13.61 14.45
CA THR A 61 -16.78 -13.40 14.89
C THR A 61 -15.86 -14.40 14.17
N PRO A 62 -14.55 -14.14 14.05
CA PRO A 62 -13.61 -15.09 13.46
C PRO A 62 -13.69 -16.47 14.13
N ASP A 63 -13.74 -16.53 15.48
CA ASP A 63 -13.85 -17.78 16.24
C ASP A 63 -15.14 -18.54 15.97
N ILE A 64 -16.27 -17.84 15.93
CA ILE A 64 -17.57 -18.46 15.65
C ILE A 64 -17.54 -19.02 14.23
N LEU A 65 -17.09 -18.25 13.25
CA LEU A 65 -17.03 -18.69 11.86
C LEU A 65 -16.10 -19.88 11.68
N LYS A 66 -14.94 -19.89 12.35
CA LYS A 66 -14.00 -21.01 12.38
C LYS A 66 -14.65 -22.30 12.88
N LYS A 67 -15.44 -22.24 13.96
CA LYS A 67 -16.21 -23.40 14.47
C LYS A 67 -17.20 -23.92 13.43
N LYS A 68 -17.91 -23.04 12.72
CA LYS A 68 -18.87 -23.42 11.67
C LYS A 68 -18.18 -24.12 10.49
N VAL A 69 -17.02 -23.60 10.07
CA VAL A 69 -16.23 -24.16 8.97
C VAL A 69 -15.67 -25.54 9.33
N ILE A 70 -15.26 -25.76 10.59
CA ILE A 70 -14.72 -27.05 11.04
C ILE A 70 -15.75 -28.20 10.92
N CYS A 71 -17.06 -27.92 10.98
CA CYS A 71 -18.11 -28.94 10.79
C CYS A 71 -18.01 -29.67 9.43
N PHE A 72 -17.43 -29.02 8.42
CA PHE A 72 -17.26 -29.61 7.09
C PHE A 72 -16.12 -30.64 7.03
N LYS A 73 -15.20 -30.64 8.00
CA LYS A 73 -13.96 -31.44 8.01
C LYS A 73 -14.18 -32.94 7.86
N GLU A 74 -15.26 -33.45 8.45
CA GLU A 74 -15.55 -34.89 8.48
C GLU A 74 -16.16 -35.41 7.16
N ASN A 75 -16.57 -34.51 6.25
CA ASN A 75 -17.20 -34.89 4.98
C ASN A 75 -16.36 -34.43 3.77
N SER A 76 -15.47 -35.31 3.31
CA SER A 76 -14.56 -35.04 2.19
C SER A 76 -15.27 -34.69 0.88
N LYS A 77 -16.47 -35.23 0.62
CA LYS A 77 -17.27 -34.89 -0.57
C LYS A 77 -17.76 -33.46 -0.52
N VAL A 78 -18.24 -33.03 0.64
CA VAL A 78 -18.73 -31.65 0.84
C VAL A 78 -17.57 -30.67 0.83
N MET A 79 -16.44 -31.01 1.46
CA MET A 79 -15.23 -30.19 1.38
C MET A 79 -14.77 -29.97 -0.06
N ALA A 80 -14.76 -31.03 -0.88
CA ALA A 80 -14.41 -30.92 -2.30
C ALA A 80 -15.42 -30.06 -3.09
N LYS A 81 -16.70 -30.11 -2.72
CA LYS A 81 -17.77 -29.31 -3.35
C LYS A 81 -17.64 -27.83 -3.04
N PHE A 82 -17.37 -27.45 -1.79
CA PHE A 82 -17.32 -26.05 -1.33
C PHE A 82 -15.90 -25.57 -1.04
N THR A 83 -14.89 -26.16 -1.68
CA THR A 83 -13.48 -25.85 -1.41
C THR A 83 -13.20 -24.35 -1.51
N GLY A 84 -13.73 -23.68 -2.54
CA GLY A 84 -13.47 -22.26 -2.75
C GLY A 84 -14.00 -21.39 -1.62
N LEU A 85 -15.26 -21.57 -1.26
CA LEU A 85 -15.88 -20.89 -0.12
C LEU A 85 -15.11 -21.16 1.19
N LEU A 86 -14.72 -22.41 1.46
CA LEU A 86 -14.01 -22.77 2.69
C LEU A 86 -12.62 -22.11 2.74
N GLN A 87 -11.85 -22.15 1.64
CA GLN A 87 -10.52 -21.53 1.57
C GLN A 87 -10.60 -20.01 1.71
N GLN A 88 -11.55 -19.36 1.05
CA GLN A 88 -11.79 -17.93 1.17
C GLN A 88 -12.27 -17.53 2.57
N THR A 89 -13.12 -18.34 3.19
CA THR A 89 -13.55 -18.11 4.57
C THR A 89 -12.38 -18.20 5.53
N PHE A 90 -11.50 -19.20 5.38
CA PHE A 90 -10.29 -19.29 6.17
C PHE A 90 -9.35 -18.11 5.94
N ALA A 91 -9.21 -17.63 4.70
CA ALA A 91 -8.43 -16.43 4.41
C ALA A 91 -8.96 -15.20 5.17
N VAL A 92 -10.29 -14.99 5.20
CA VAL A 92 -10.92 -13.90 5.96
C VAL A 92 -10.69 -14.07 7.47
N ILE A 93 -10.86 -15.28 8.01
CA ILE A 93 -10.62 -15.56 9.44
C ILE A 93 -9.17 -15.21 9.79
N GLN A 94 -8.21 -15.72 9.04
CA GLN A 94 -6.78 -15.51 9.31
C GLN A 94 -6.40 -14.03 9.17
N ALA A 95 -6.91 -13.33 8.16
CA ALA A 95 -6.66 -11.90 7.98
C ALA A 95 -7.20 -11.07 9.14
N LEU A 96 -8.39 -11.40 9.66
CA LEU A 96 -9.00 -10.71 10.80
C LEU A 96 -8.31 -11.04 12.13
N GLU A 97 -7.93 -12.31 12.35
CA GLU A 97 -7.14 -12.74 13.50
C GLU A 97 -5.79 -12.01 13.52
N PHE A 98 -5.13 -11.89 12.36
CA PHE A 98 -3.86 -11.15 12.23
C PHE A 98 -4.05 -9.64 12.45
N SER A 99 -5.09 -9.04 11.88
CA SER A 99 -5.39 -7.62 12.03
C SER A 99 -5.73 -7.24 13.48
N SER A 100 -6.35 -8.16 14.23
CA SER A 100 -6.69 -7.98 15.65
C SER A 100 -5.52 -8.28 16.59
N SER A 101 -4.32 -8.49 16.05
CA SER A 101 -3.11 -8.60 16.87
C SER A 101 -2.74 -7.21 17.40
N LYS A 102 -2.26 -7.17 18.66
CA LYS A 102 -1.91 -5.91 19.34
C LYS A 102 -0.96 -5.03 18.52
N GLY A 103 0.00 -5.65 17.82
CA GLY A 103 0.97 -4.93 17.00
C GLY A 103 0.33 -4.12 15.86
N VAL A 104 -0.58 -4.72 15.08
CA VAL A 104 -1.17 -4.04 13.90
C VAL A 104 -2.08 -2.88 14.29
N ASP A 105 -2.91 -3.07 15.33
CA ASP A 105 -3.76 -1.99 15.84
C ASP A 105 -2.93 -0.82 16.40
N ASN A 106 -1.81 -1.12 17.09
CA ASN A 106 -0.89 -0.11 17.59
C ASN A 106 -0.21 0.66 16.45
N LEU A 107 0.27 -0.03 15.40
CA LEU A 107 0.87 0.62 14.24
C LEU A 107 -0.13 1.55 13.52
N ALA A 108 -1.38 1.11 13.37
CA ALA A 108 -2.43 1.94 12.77
C ALA A 108 -2.80 3.16 13.65
N ALA A 109 -2.74 3.03 14.98
CA ALA A 109 -2.93 4.14 15.89
C ALA A 109 -1.77 5.15 15.81
N ILE A 110 -0.52 4.65 15.76
CA ILE A 110 0.69 5.45 15.58
C ILE A 110 0.64 6.21 14.26
N GLU A 111 0.28 5.56 13.15
CA GLU A 111 0.16 6.21 11.84
C GLU A 111 -0.79 7.43 11.91
N LYS A 112 -1.96 7.25 12.53
CA LYS A 112 -2.96 8.33 12.70
C LYS A 112 -2.45 9.44 13.61
N ALA A 113 -1.76 9.09 14.71
CA ALA A 113 -1.21 10.06 15.63
C ALA A 113 -0.12 10.91 14.96
N LEU A 114 0.82 10.26 14.27
CA LEU A 114 1.91 10.94 13.56
C LEU A 114 1.40 11.81 12.40
N LEU A 115 0.35 11.39 11.67
CA LEU A 115 -0.34 12.24 10.69
C LEU A 115 -0.94 13.49 11.33
N GLN A 116 -1.49 13.38 12.54
CA GLN A 116 -2.03 14.52 13.28
C GLN A 116 -0.91 15.45 13.76
N TYR A 117 0.22 14.92 14.22
CA TYR A 117 1.37 15.71 14.66
C TYR A 117 1.98 16.54 13.52
N LEU A 118 1.95 16.07 12.27
CA LEU A 118 2.35 16.89 11.12
C LEU A 118 1.54 18.20 10.99
N THR A 119 0.33 18.28 11.57
CA THR A 119 -0.46 19.53 11.58
C THR A 119 -0.21 20.41 12.80
N THR A 120 0.17 19.82 13.94
CA THR A 120 0.18 20.52 15.24
C THR A 120 1.58 20.74 15.79
N SER A 121 2.50 19.78 15.62
CA SER A 121 3.85 19.80 16.17
C SER A 121 4.75 18.84 15.38
N SER A 122 5.49 19.35 14.39
CA SER A 122 6.44 18.54 13.62
C SER A 122 7.60 18.01 14.48
N GLU A 123 7.87 18.63 15.63
CA GLU A 123 8.87 18.19 16.60
C GLU A 123 8.48 16.88 17.29
N GLU A 124 7.19 16.62 17.42
CA GLU A 124 6.68 15.39 18.04
C GLU A 124 6.81 14.17 17.12
N VAL A 125 6.91 14.35 15.80
CA VAL A 125 6.94 13.23 14.84
C VAL A 125 8.15 12.33 15.10
N LEU A 126 9.37 12.86 15.03
CA LEU A 126 10.57 12.05 15.26
C LEU A 126 10.68 11.61 16.73
N SER A 127 10.18 12.41 17.67
CA SER A 127 10.18 12.07 19.09
C SER A 127 9.32 10.83 19.38
N ASN A 128 8.15 10.73 18.77
CA ASN A 128 7.30 9.54 18.88
C ASN A 128 7.91 8.32 18.16
N ILE A 129 8.61 8.50 17.04
CA ILE A 129 9.31 7.39 16.38
C ILE A 129 10.51 6.92 17.23
N MET A 130 11.24 7.81 17.90
CA MET A 130 12.26 7.42 18.89
C MET A 130 11.64 6.60 20.02
N GLN A 131 10.46 6.97 20.51
CA GLN A 131 9.74 6.19 21.52
C GLN A 131 9.40 4.77 21.04
N MET A 132 9.05 4.59 19.76
CA MET A 132 8.84 3.25 19.18
C MET A 132 10.10 2.38 19.24
N ILE A 133 11.29 2.98 19.08
CA ILE A 133 12.57 2.26 19.23
C ILE A 133 12.75 1.82 20.68
N THR A 134 12.47 2.71 21.64
CA THR A 134 12.58 2.39 23.08
C THR A 134 11.60 1.28 23.51
N GLU A 135 10.38 1.28 22.97
CA GLU A 135 9.34 0.30 23.29
C GLU A 135 9.35 -0.94 22.38
N LYS A 136 10.37 -1.10 21.53
CA LYS A 136 10.43 -2.14 20.48
C LYS A 136 10.14 -3.54 21.01
N GLU A 137 10.79 -3.93 22.10
CA GLU A 137 10.65 -5.28 22.68
C GLU A 137 9.30 -5.47 23.40
N GLU A 138 8.81 -4.46 24.12
CA GLU A 138 7.53 -4.52 24.84
C GLU A 138 6.35 -4.65 23.87
N MET A 139 6.40 -3.89 22.77
CA MET A 139 5.33 -3.81 21.79
C MET A 139 5.53 -4.73 20.58
N ASN A 140 6.65 -5.45 20.55
CA ASN A 140 7.06 -6.35 19.47
C ASN A 140 7.07 -5.65 18.10
N TYR A 141 7.59 -4.42 18.06
CA TYR A 141 7.82 -3.70 16.82
C TYR A 141 9.05 -4.23 16.10
N LYS A 142 9.01 -4.23 14.77
CA LYS A 142 10.18 -4.56 13.96
C LYS A 142 10.89 -3.29 13.54
N MET A 143 12.22 -3.32 13.46
CA MET A 143 12.98 -2.16 12.99
C MET A 143 12.65 -1.81 11.54
N GLU A 144 12.29 -2.80 10.73
CA GLU A 144 11.74 -2.61 9.38
C GLU A 144 10.53 -1.69 9.39
N GLU A 145 9.60 -1.88 10.33
CA GLU A 145 8.38 -1.08 10.45
C GLU A 145 8.73 0.37 10.83
N ILE A 146 9.70 0.56 11.74
CA ILE A 146 10.18 1.88 12.16
C ILE A 146 10.83 2.63 10.98
N ILE A 147 11.67 1.96 10.18
CA ILE A 147 12.26 2.55 8.96
C ILE A 147 11.20 2.89 7.91
N ILE A 148 10.18 2.03 7.75
CA ILE A 148 9.05 2.30 6.85
C ILE A 148 8.28 3.54 7.31
N PHE A 149 8.03 3.69 8.61
CA PHE A 149 7.40 4.90 9.15
C PHE A 149 8.25 6.14 8.90
N LEU A 150 9.56 6.09 9.14
CA LEU A 150 10.45 7.21 8.81
C LEU A 150 10.34 7.59 7.33
N ALA A 151 10.46 6.64 6.42
CA ALA A 151 10.32 6.90 4.98
C ALA A 151 8.96 7.54 4.66
N PHE A 152 7.88 7.00 5.24
CA PHE A 152 6.53 7.51 5.05
C PHE A 152 6.39 8.96 5.52
N PHE A 153 6.87 9.32 6.72
CA PHE A 153 6.74 10.69 7.21
C PHE A 153 7.61 11.68 6.47
N TYR A 154 8.82 11.32 6.07
CA TYR A 154 9.61 12.20 5.20
C TYR A 154 8.93 12.42 3.84
N MET A 155 8.26 11.40 3.28
CA MET A 155 7.47 11.56 2.05
C MET A 155 6.27 12.50 2.22
N LEU A 156 5.68 12.56 3.42
CA LEU A 156 4.55 13.43 3.73
C LEU A 156 4.98 14.86 4.07
N SER A 157 6.06 15.03 4.83
CA SER A 157 6.59 16.33 5.27
C SER A 157 7.11 17.18 4.12
N GLY A 158 7.51 16.54 3.01
CA GLY A 158 8.00 17.24 1.83
C GLY A 158 9.36 17.91 2.07
N GLU A 159 9.43 19.22 1.85
CA GLU A 159 10.61 20.06 2.11
C GLU A 159 10.72 20.53 3.57
N THR A 160 9.75 20.18 4.41
CA THR A 160 9.75 20.62 5.81
C THR A 160 10.78 19.82 6.60
N ASP A 161 11.71 20.52 7.23
CA ASP A 161 12.65 19.89 8.16
C ASP A 161 11.89 19.37 9.38
N LEU A 162 12.12 18.11 9.72
CA LEU A 162 11.64 17.52 10.96
C LEU A 162 12.64 17.83 12.07
N ALA A 163 12.18 18.43 13.18
CA ALA A 163 13.04 18.70 14.31
C ALA A 163 13.51 17.38 14.97
N ASN A 164 14.61 17.44 15.72
CA ASN A 164 15.25 16.30 16.38
C ASN A 164 15.84 15.24 15.42
N GLU A 165 16.10 15.59 14.16
CA GLU A 165 16.73 14.67 13.21
C GLU A 165 18.09 14.15 13.70
N SER A 166 18.96 15.03 14.21
CA SER A 166 20.27 14.62 14.72
C SER A 166 20.15 13.65 15.90
N ALA A 167 19.14 13.84 16.76
CA ALA A 167 18.86 12.93 17.87
C ALA A 167 18.37 11.58 17.35
N MET A 168 17.44 11.58 16.38
CA MET A 168 16.95 10.35 15.73
C MET A 168 18.09 9.56 15.05
N GLN A 169 19.02 10.24 14.38
CA GLN A 169 20.21 9.61 13.81
C GLN A 169 21.06 8.94 14.88
N ALA A 170 21.32 9.62 16.00
CA ALA A 170 22.08 9.05 17.12
C ALA A 170 21.39 7.83 17.74
N THR A 171 20.07 7.91 17.96
CA THR A 171 19.27 6.78 18.48
C THR A 171 19.32 5.57 17.55
N LEU A 172 19.20 5.78 16.23
CA LEU A 172 19.31 4.68 15.25
C LEU A 172 20.70 4.06 15.25
N MET A 173 21.77 4.88 15.30
CA MET A 173 23.13 4.38 15.39
C MET A 173 23.32 3.48 16.62
N GLU A 174 22.92 3.97 17.80
CA GLU A 174 23.03 3.20 19.04
C GLU A 174 22.26 1.88 18.95
N THR A 175 21.05 1.91 18.38
CA THR A 175 20.23 0.70 18.17
C THR A 175 20.92 -0.31 17.26
N PHE A 176 21.55 0.15 16.18
CA PHE A 176 22.29 -0.70 15.26
C PHE A 176 23.52 -1.35 15.87
N PHE A 177 24.18 -0.69 16.83
CA PHE A 177 25.31 -1.29 17.57
C PHE A 177 24.86 -2.29 18.64
N GLN A 178 23.69 -2.10 19.23
CA GLN A 178 23.20 -2.94 20.33
C GLN A 178 22.48 -4.21 19.84
N ASP A 179 21.83 -4.16 18.67
CA ASP A 179 20.99 -5.26 18.17
C ASP A 179 21.70 -6.04 17.03
N GLU A 180 22.35 -7.16 17.39
CA GLU A 180 23.01 -8.06 16.43
C GLU A 180 22.04 -8.64 15.38
N SER A 181 20.73 -8.68 15.67
CA SER A 181 19.73 -9.14 14.69
C SER A 181 19.51 -8.15 13.55
N MET A 182 20.03 -6.92 13.68
CA MET A 182 19.92 -5.87 12.68
C MET A 182 21.00 -5.93 11.60
N VAL A 183 21.87 -6.93 11.62
CA VAL A 183 22.89 -7.15 10.58
C VAL A 183 22.27 -7.25 9.18
N ASP A 184 21.10 -7.89 9.06
CA ASP A 184 20.39 -8.02 7.78
C ASP A 184 19.78 -6.70 7.29
N LEU A 185 19.40 -5.82 8.24
CA LEU A 185 18.88 -4.49 7.92
C LEU A 185 20.03 -3.52 7.63
N LEU A 186 21.16 -3.65 8.32
CA LEU A 186 22.39 -2.92 8.04
C LEU A 186 22.97 -3.30 6.68
N SER A 187 22.88 -4.57 6.25
CA SER A 187 23.33 -5.02 4.92
C SER A 187 22.47 -4.48 3.76
N VAL A 188 21.36 -3.81 4.07
CA VAL A 188 20.63 -2.97 3.11
C VAL A 188 21.43 -1.71 2.78
N PHE A 189 22.25 -1.22 3.72
CA PHE A 189 22.90 0.08 3.69
C PHE A 189 24.43 0.01 3.57
N VAL A 190 25.07 -1.03 4.13
CA VAL A 190 26.52 -1.29 4.15
C VAL A 190 26.79 -2.62 3.44
N ASP A 191 27.91 -2.76 2.72
CA ASP A 191 28.37 -4.07 2.28
C ASP A 191 28.91 -4.88 3.48
N GLU A 192 28.65 -6.19 3.53
CA GLU A 192 28.82 -7.03 4.75
C GLU A 192 30.23 -7.06 5.36
N ASP A 193 31.25 -6.70 4.57
CA ASP A 193 32.67 -6.83 4.91
C ASP A 193 33.28 -5.62 5.65
N GLU A 194 32.53 -4.53 5.87
CA GLU A 194 33.07 -3.29 6.48
C GLU A 194 32.17 -2.70 7.58
N LYS A 195 31.95 -3.44 8.67
CA LYS A 195 31.20 -2.97 9.86
C LYS A 195 32.10 -2.24 10.86
N ASP A 196 32.76 -1.17 10.44
CA ASP A 196 33.39 -0.24 11.39
C ASP A 196 32.42 0.88 11.80
N ASP A 197 32.75 1.58 12.90
CA ASP A 197 31.89 2.63 13.46
C ASP A 197 31.61 3.76 12.45
N GLU A 198 32.59 4.04 11.57
CA GLU A 198 32.50 5.10 10.56
C GLU A 198 31.52 4.74 9.44
N ASN A 199 31.48 3.47 9.04
CA ASN A 199 30.57 2.96 8.02
C ASN A 199 29.12 2.89 8.50
N VAL A 200 28.88 2.54 9.76
CA VAL A 200 27.52 2.60 10.35
C VAL A 200 27.03 4.05 10.38
N LEU A 201 27.86 4.99 10.85
CA LEU A 201 27.55 6.42 10.85
C LEU A 201 27.23 6.95 9.44
N ASN A 202 28.08 6.63 8.46
CA ASN A 202 27.90 7.04 7.08
C ASN A 202 26.62 6.44 6.45
N SER A 203 26.23 5.24 6.86
CA SER A 203 25.02 4.58 6.40
C SER A 203 23.76 5.22 6.95
N VAL A 204 23.72 5.53 8.25
CA VAL A 204 22.61 6.27 8.85
C VAL A 204 22.47 7.65 8.19
N ARG A 205 23.57 8.37 7.98
CA ARG A 205 23.54 9.65 7.24
C ARG A 205 23.00 9.49 5.81
N THR A 206 23.43 8.44 5.11
CA THR A 206 22.96 8.13 3.75
C THR A 206 21.46 7.84 3.75
N LEU A 207 20.96 7.10 4.73
CA LEU A 207 19.54 6.81 4.90
C LEU A 207 18.72 8.09 5.06
N PHE A 208 19.13 9.02 5.93
CA PHE A 208 18.43 10.30 6.10
C PHE A 208 18.51 11.20 4.85
N ASN A 209 19.63 11.17 4.13
CA ASN A 209 19.73 11.84 2.83
C ASN A 209 18.73 11.26 1.82
N ILE A 210 18.50 9.95 1.83
CA ILE A 210 17.48 9.30 0.99
C ILE A 210 16.09 9.76 1.43
N PHE A 211 15.78 9.77 2.73
CA PHE A 211 14.49 10.23 3.23
C PHE A 211 14.18 11.67 2.81
N LYS A 212 15.14 12.60 2.96
CA LYS A 212 15.01 13.98 2.48
C LYS A 212 14.76 14.07 0.97
N ARG A 213 15.43 13.23 0.18
CA ARG A 213 15.20 13.14 -1.26
C ARG A 213 13.81 12.60 -1.60
N LEU A 214 13.30 11.64 -0.84
CA LEU A 214 11.94 11.12 -1.02
C LEU A 214 10.89 12.21 -0.77
N GLY A 215 11.08 13.05 0.25
CA GLY A 215 10.22 14.20 0.52
C GLY A 215 10.18 15.22 -0.62
N THR A 216 11.30 15.43 -1.32
CA THR A 216 11.42 16.46 -2.36
C THR A 216 11.18 15.96 -3.78
N ILE A 217 10.88 14.67 -3.97
CA ILE A 217 10.77 14.05 -5.31
C ILE A 217 9.67 14.70 -6.18
N ARG A 218 8.62 15.25 -5.55
CA ARG A 218 7.47 15.88 -6.20
C ARG A 218 7.61 17.40 -6.38
N ARG A 219 8.75 18.00 -6.01
CA ARG A 219 8.97 19.45 -6.08
C ARG A 219 8.75 20.06 -7.47
N ARG A 220 8.99 19.27 -8.51
CA ARG A 220 8.85 19.70 -9.92
C ARG A 220 7.41 19.68 -10.42
N LEU A 221 6.51 18.97 -9.73
CA LEU A 221 5.10 18.95 -10.08
C LEU A 221 4.46 20.26 -9.62
N THR A 222 3.45 20.72 -10.35
CA THR A 222 2.74 21.97 -10.08
C THR A 222 1.58 21.75 -9.13
N ARG A 223 0.77 20.73 -9.41
CA ARG A 223 -0.46 20.41 -8.68
C ARG A 223 -0.23 19.30 -7.66
N TYR A 224 0.52 18.27 -8.02
CA TYR A 224 0.70 17.08 -7.17
C TYR A 224 1.93 17.13 -6.25
N LYS A 225 2.15 18.27 -5.59
CA LYS A 225 3.36 18.51 -4.76
C LYS A 225 3.38 17.74 -3.45
N THR A 226 2.22 17.48 -2.87
CA THR A 226 2.08 16.88 -1.54
C THR A 226 1.17 15.67 -1.56
N LEU A 227 1.49 14.68 -0.74
CA LEU A 227 0.60 13.55 -0.45
C LEU A 227 -0.16 13.74 0.87
N PHE A 228 0.09 14.84 1.58
CA PHE A 228 -0.51 15.14 2.86
C PHE A 228 -1.69 16.11 2.69
N LYS A 229 -2.86 15.72 3.19
CA LYS A 229 -4.03 16.58 3.28
C LYS A 229 -4.21 17.00 4.73
N SER A 230 -4.00 18.29 5.00
CA SER A 230 -4.11 18.87 6.34
C SER A 230 -5.53 18.76 6.90
N THR A 231 -5.62 18.78 8.22
CA THR A 231 -6.87 18.71 8.98
C THR A 231 -7.76 19.93 8.72
N ASN A 232 -9.07 19.72 8.74
CA ASN A 232 -10.06 20.79 8.81
C ASN A 232 -11.13 20.44 9.87
N PRO A 233 -12.01 21.38 10.27
CA PRO A 233 -13.02 21.11 11.30
C PRO A 233 -13.98 19.94 11.00
N ALA A 234 -14.09 19.52 9.74
CA ALA A 234 -14.94 18.42 9.29
C ALA A 234 -14.17 17.10 9.05
N PHE A 235 -12.84 17.13 8.86
CA PHE A 235 -12.05 15.97 8.47
C PHE A 235 -10.64 15.99 9.11
N PRO A 236 -10.19 14.87 9.69
CA PRO A 236 -8.83 14.78 10.23
C PRO A 236 -7.77 14.82 9.13
N ALA A 237 -6.52 15.08 9.54
CA ALA A 237 -5.37 14.97 8.65
C ALA A 237 -5.32 13.57 8.01
N SER A 238 -4.99 13.50 6.72
CA SER A 238 -5.06 12.25 5.98
C SER A 238 -4.02 12.16 4.86
N TYR A 239 -3.65 10.93 4.54
CA TYR A 239 -2.89 10.60 3.34
C TYR A 239 -3.78 10.70 2.09
N ASN A 240 -3.30 11.40 1.07
CA ASN A 240 -3.94 11.53 -0.23
C ASN A 240 -2.97 11.05 -1.33
N SER A 241 -3.12 9.79 -1.77
CA SER A 241 -2.22 9.20 -2.76
C SER A 241 -2.25 9.95 -4.09
N LEU A 242 -1.15 9.88 -4.85
CA LEU A 242 -1.05 10.50 -6.17
C LEU A 242 -2.13 9.96 -7.12
N LEU A 243 -2.38 8.64 -7.10
CA LEU A 243 -3.40 8.03 -7.94
C LEU A 243 -4.80 8.58 -7.63
N LYS A 244 -5.10 8.78 -6.34
CA LYS A 244 -6.36 9.38 -5.92
C LYS A 244 -6.49 10.83 -6.41
N GLN A 245 -5.43 11.63 -6.27
CA GLN A 245 -5.40 13.01 -6.78
C GLN A 245 -5.62 13.06 -8.30
N ILE A 246 -4.99 12.17 -9.06
CA ILE A 246 -5.17 12.07 -10.51
C ILE A 246 -6.62 11.69 -10.87
N LEU A 247 -7.22 10.74 -10.16
CA LEU A 247 -8.61 10.34 -10.39
C LEU A 247 -9.59 11.47 -10.05
N GLU A 248 -9.39 12.15 -8.92
CA GLU A 248 -10.16 13.35 -8.54
C GLU A 248 -10.12 14.39 -9.67
N ASP A 249 -8.93 14.66 -10.19
CA ASP A 249 -8.72 15.64 -11.26
C ASP A 249 -9.34 15.25 -12.61
N ILE A 250 -9.24 13.97 -12.99
CA ILE A 250 -9.84 13.45 -14.23
C ILE A 250 -11.35 13.64 -14.20
N PHE A 251 -11.99 13.32 -13.08
CA PHE A 251 -13.44 13.28 -12.96
C PHE A 251 -14.08 14.58 -12.43
N ASP A 252 -13.32 15.62 -12.10
CA ASP A 252 -13.88 16.94 -11.74
C ASP A 252 -14.03 17.85 -12.98
N PRO A 253 -15.25 18.06 -13.50
CA PRO A 253 -15.49 18.81 -14.73
C PRO A 253 -15.15 20.30 -14.61
N ASN A 254 -14.99 20.82 -13.40
CA ASN A 254 -14.72 22.23 -13.15
C ASN A 254 -13.22 22.54 -13.15
N LEU A 255 -12.35 21.53 -13.14
CA LEU A 255 -10.92 21.75 -13.08
C LEU A 255 -10.34 22.13 -14.45
N PRO A 256 -9.47 23.16 -14.50
CA PRO A 256 -8.75 23.53 -15.72
C PRO A 256 -7.75 22.43 -16.10
N GLU A 257 -7.22 22.54 -17.32
CA GLU A 257 -6.18 21.65 -17.85
C GLU A 257 -5.07 21.41 -16.83
N ASN A 258 -4.69 20.14 -16.68
CA ASN A 258 -3.73 19.74 -15.67
C ASN A 258 -2.31 20.02 -16.16
N PRO A 259 -1.55 20.93 -15.52
CA PRO A 259 -0.19 21.27 -15.96
C PRO A 259 0.80 20.12 -15.80
N ASP A 260 0.49 19.14 -14.95
CA ASP A 260 1.34 17.97 -14.71
C ASP A 260 1.02 16.79 -15.64
N LEU A 261 0.00 16.92 -16.52
CA LEU A 261 -0.35 15.91 -17.50
C LEU A 261 0.07 16.36 -18.91
N GLU A 262 1.01 15.61 -19.49
CA GLU A 262 1.41 15.81 -20.88
C GLU A 262 0.56 14.99 -21.83
N PHE A 263 0.00 15.64 -22.86
CA PHE A 263 -0.74 14.97 -23.91
C PHE A 263 0.19 14.59 -25.06
N HIS A 264 0.34 13.28 -25.31
CA HIS A 264 1.05 12.75 -26.47
C HIS A 264 0.05 12.20 -27.51
N SER A 265 -0.09 12.87 -28.66
CA SER A 265 -0.83 12.31 -29.79
C SER A 265 0.09 11.38 -30.62
N ALA A 266 -0.26 10.09 -30.71
CA ALA A 266 0.55 9.08 -31.41
C ALA A 266 0.34 9.04 -32.95
N GLY A 267 0.06 10.17 -33.60
CA GLY A 267 -0.28 10.21 -35.03
C GLY A 267 0.78 10.87 -35.92
N LEU A 268 1.05 10.28 -37.10
CA LEU A 268 1.82 10.87 -38.22
C LEU A 268 1.36 12.30 -38.59
N THR A 269 0.13 12.67 -38.22
CA THR A 269 -0.49 13.98 -38.44
C THR A 269 0.11 15.13 -37.60
N ASN A 270 0.96 14.86 -36.62
CA ASN A 270 1.57 15.92 -35.79
C ASN A 270 2.55 16.81 -36.57
N TYR A 271 3.13 16.34 -37.68
CA TYR A 271 3.97 17.19 -38.54
C TYR A 271 3.17 18.13 -39.45
N ILE A 272 1.87 17.85 -39.68
CA ILE A 272 1.00 18.68 -40.51
C ILE A 272 0.13 19.59 -39.62
N LYS A 273 -0.26 19.13 -38.42
CA LYS A 273 -1.06 19.93 -37.48
C LYS A 273 -0.29 21.06 -36.81
N THR A 274 1.03 20.99 -36.66
CA THR A 274 1.84 22.11 -36.16
C THR A 274 1.82 23.35 -37.08
N GLY A 275 1.56 23.17 -38.39
CA GLY A 275 1.39 24.28 -39.34
C GLY A 275 -0.02 24.90 -39.34
N PHE A 276 -1.05 24.17 -38.89
CA PHE A 276 -2.45 24.62 -38.89
C PHE A 276 -3.00 24.94 -37.49
N SER A 277 -2.33 24.54 -36.40
CA SER A 277 -2.76 24.81 -35.02
C SER A 277 -2.54 26.25 -34.56
N LEU A 278 -1.91 27.09 -35.39
CA LEU A 278 -1.70 28.51 -35.08
C LEU A 278 -3.00 29.34 -35.18
N PHE A 279 -4.09 28.76 -35.71
CA PHE A 279 -5.34 29.49 -35.99
C PHE A 279 -6.62 28.88 -35.39
N MET A 280 -6.55 27.76 -34.66
CA MET A 280 -7.73 27.23 -33.96
C MET A 280 -7.39 26.84 -32.53
N ASN A 281 -8.08 27.47 -31.59
CA ASN A 281 -8.03 27.16 -30.17
C ASN A 281 -8.79 25.83 -29.93
N VAL A 282 -8.17 24.72 -30.29
CA VAL A 282 -8.73 23.37 -30.08
C VAL A 282 -8.28 22.90 -28.71
N ASN A 283 -9.21 22.79 -27.76
CA ASN A 283 -8.92 22.23 -26.44
C ASN A 283 -8.33 20.82 -26.59
N LYS A 284 -7.25 20.54 -25.85
CA LYS A 284 -6.66 19.20 -25.87
C LYS A 284 -7.67 18.20 -25.29
N PRO A 285 -7.81 17.02 -25.91
CA PRO A 285 -8.72 15.99 -25.39
C PRO A 285 -8.28 15.59 -23.98
N GLN A 286 -9.25 15.50 -23.07
CA GLN A 286 -9.00 15.12 -21.68
C GLN A 286 -9.33 13.64 -21.49
N PRO A 287 -8.72 12.96 -20.50
CA PRO A 287 -9.01 11.54 -20.25
C PRO A 287 -10.51 11.25 -20.10
N ARG A 288 -11.25 12.13 -19.40
CA ARG A 288 -12.71 12.04 -19.20
C ARG A 288 -13.56 12.09 -20.47
N ASP A 289 -13.02 12.60 -21.57
CA ASP A 289 -13.75 12.66 -22.84
C ASP A 289 -13.82 11.29 -23.52
N ASN A 290 -13.17 10.27 -22.95
CA ASN A 290 -13.07 8.93 -23.50
C ASN A 290 -13.87 7.92 -22.69
N PRO A 291 -14.63 7.02 -23.33
CA PRO A 291 -15.39 5.97 -22.64
C PRO A 291 -14.50 4.88 -22.01
N PHE A 292 -13.21 4.85 -22.33
CA PHE A 292 -12.23 3.92 -21.79
C PHE A 292 -10.99 4.69 -21.31
N ILE A 293 -10.56 4.45 -20.08
CA ILE A 293 -9.35 5.04 -19.50
C ILE A 293 -8.41 3.93 -19.06
N PHE A 294 -7.19 3.93 -19.58
CA PHE A 294 -6.12 3.05 -19.13
C PHE A 294 -5.17 3.82 -18.23
N ILE A 295 -5.03 3.38 -16.98
CA ILE A 295 -4.07 3.91 -16.02
C ILE A 295 -2.99 2.85 -15.82
N ILE A 296 -1.77 3.12 -16.28
CA ILE A 296 -0.64 2.20 -16.14
C ILE A 296 0.36 2.79 -15.16
N VAL A 297 0.50 2.17 -13.99
CA VAL A 297 1.41 2.62 -12.94
C VAL A 297 2.70 1.80 -12.98
N LEU A 298 3.80 2.48 -13.28
CA LEU A 298 5.15 1.90 -13.25
C LEU A 298 5.71 2.02 -11.84
N GLY A 299 6.19 0.91 -11.29
CA GLY A 299 6.68 0.83 -9.90
C GLY A 299 5.70 0.13 -8.95
N GLY A 300 4.43 0.02 -9.34
CA GLY A 300 3.42 -0.78 -8.64
C GLY A 300 2.32 0.03 -7.96
N VAL A 301 1.31 -0.68 -7.47
CA VAL A 301 0.12 -0.11 -6.85
C VAL A 301 -0.22 -0.85 -5.57
N THR A 302 -0.67 -0.15 -4.54
CA THR A 302 -1.13 -0.76 -3.28
C THR A 302 -2.57 -1.26 -3.39
N PRO A 303 -2.99 -2.27 -2.59
CA PRO A 303 -4.40 -2.69 -2.53
C PRO A 303 -5.37 -1.54 -2.21
N SER A 304 -4.96 -0.58 -1.37
CA SER A 304 -5.75 0.60 -1.03
C SER A 304 -6.01 1.49 -2.25
N GLU A 305 -5.01 1.67 -3.10
CA GLU A 305 -5.14 2.42 -4.35
C GLU A 305 -6.01 1.70 -5.38
N MET A 306 -5.88 0.38 -5.50
CA MET A 306 -6.78 -0.43 -6.34
C MET A 306 -8.24 -0.28 -5.92
N LYS A 307 -8.49 -0.28 -4.60
CA LYS A 307 -9.83 -0.04 -4.06
C LYS A 307 -10.35 1.35 -4.43
N ILE A 308 -9.51 2.39 -4.35
CA ILE A 308 -9.87 3.74 -4.78
C ILE A 308 -10.27 3.75 -6.26
N VAL A 309 -9.48 3.12 -7.14
CA VAL A 309 -9.82 3.04 -8.57
C VAL A 309 -11.18 2.37 -8.77
N ASN A 310 -11.43 1.26 -8.07
CA ASN A 310 -12.70 0.54 -8.14
C ASN A 310 -13.89 1.39 -7.63
N GLU A 311 -13.69 2.19 -6.59
CA GLU A 311 -14.71 3.14 -6.11
C GLU A 311 -15.04 4.21 -7.17
N TYR A 312 -14.03 4.73 -7.89
CA TYR A 312 -14.24 5.67 -8.99
C TYR A 312 -14.94 5.03 -10.18
N ALA A 313 -14.52 3.82 -10.59
CA ALA A 313 -15.16 3.06 -11.66
C ALA A 313 -16.64 2.74 -11.34
N SER A 314 -16.95 2.45 -10.07
CA SER A 314 -18.32 2.18 -9.64
C SER A 314 -19.22 3.42 -9.66
N ARG A 315 -18.64 4.63 -9.50
CA ARG A 315 -19.36 5.92 -9.52
C ARG A 315 -19.58 6.45 -10.94
N HIS A 316 -18.65 6.18 -11.86
CA HIS A 316 -18.65 6.70 -13.23
C HIS A 316 -18.91 5.56 -14.23
N LYS A 317 -20.16 5.10 -14.31
CA LYS A 317 -20.54 3.92 -15.10
C LYS A 317 -20.42 4.12 -16.62
N GLU A 318 -20.35 5.38 -17.05
CA GLU A 318 -20.15 5.80 -18.43
C GLU A 318 -18.71 5.61 -18.92
N THR A 319 -17.75 5.45 -18.00
CA THR A 319 -16.33 5.31 -18.30
C THR A 319 -15.77 4.03 -17.70
N GLU A 320 -15.23 3.15 -18.53
CA GLU A 320 -14.56 1.93 -18.07
C GLU A 320 -13.07 2.23 -17.78
N ILE A 321 -12.63 1.90 -16.56
CA ILE A 321 -11.28 2.19 -16.08
C ILE A 321 -10.48 0.88 -15.98
N PHE A 322 -9.37 0.81 -16.71
CA PHE A 322 -8.42 -0.30 -16.65
C PHE A 322 -7.17 0.14 -15.89
N LEU A 323 -6.88 -0.54 -14.78
CA LEU A 323 -5.66 -0.33 -14.01
C LEU A 323 -4.64 -1.41 -14.35
N GLY A 324 -3.50 -1.00 -14.89
CA GLY A 324 -2.31 -1.83 -15.06
C GLY A 324 -1.22 -1.41 -14.07
N CYS A 325 -0.48 -2.37 -13.54
CA CYS A 325 0.67 -2.10 -12.68
C CYS A 325 1.78 -3.14 -12.88
N THR A 326 3.02 -2.78 -12.56
CA THR A 326 4.16 -3.70 -12.66
C THR A 326 4.25 -4.67 -11.47
N GLU A 327 3.80 -4.25 -10.29
CA GLU A 327 3.85 -5.03 -9.04
C GLU A 327 2.69 -4.59 -8.12
N VAL A 328 2.19 -5.51 -7.28
CA VAL A 328 1.25 -5.16 -6.20
C VAL A 328 2.07 -4.94 -4.93
N LEU A 329 1.99 -3.74 -4.38
CA LEU A 329 2.91 -3.29 -3.32
C LEU A 329 2.40 -3.60 -1.92
N SER A 330 3.34 -3.88 -1.04
CA SER A 330 3.19 -4.00 0.41
C SER A 330 4.20 -3.08 1.12
N PRO A 331 4.03 -2.77 2.41
CA PRO A 331 4.94 -1.86 3.11
C PRO A 331 6.42 -2.28 3.06
N SER A 332 6.72 -3.58 3.05
CA SER A 332 8.09 -4.09 2.99
C SER A 332 8.79 -3.80 1.65
N ASN A 333 8.05 -3.52 0.58
CA ASN A 333 8.62 -3.10 -0.70
C ASN A 333 9.40 -1.78 -0.57
N VAL A 334 9.07 -0.92 0.40
CA VAL A 334 9.82 0.33 0.67
C VAL A 334 11.28 0.05 0.97
N LEU A 335 11.58 -1.01 1.74
CA LEU A 335 12.96 -1.38 2.08
C LEU A 335 13.74 -1.87 0.87
N LYS A 336 13.08 -2.64 -0.01
CA LYS A 336 13.65 -3.10 -1.29
C LYS A 336 14.00 -1.89 -2.18
N ASP A 337 13.12 -0.90 -2.26
CA ASP A 337 13.34 0.30 -3.07
C ASP A 337 14.46 1.18 -2.52
N ILE A 338 14.49 1.39 -1.19
CA ILE A 338 15.59 2.08 -0.51
C ILE A 338 16.91 1.37 -0.78
N ARG A 339 16.97 0.03 -0.66
CA ARG A 339 18.16 -0.77 -0.98
C ARG A 339 18.66 -0.51 -2.40
N MET A 340 17.75 -0.48 -3.36
CA MET A 340 18.09 -0.24 -4.76
C MET A 340 18.65 1.18 -4.96
N ILE A 341 18.08 2.19 -4.29
CA ILE A 341 18.56 3.56 -4.33
C ILE A 341 19.98 3.64 -3.75
N VAL A 342 20.22 3.05 -2.58
CA VAL A 342 21.55 2.99 -1.95
C VAL A 342 22.57 2.38 -2.91
N LYS A 343 22.30 1.19 -3.45
CA LYS A 343 23.21 0.51 -4.38
C LYS A 343 23.53 1.33 -5.64
N ASN A 344 22.55 2.08 -6.15
CA ASN A 344 22.78 2.95 -7.31
C ASN A 344 23.64 4.17 -6.95
N LEU A 345 23.48 4.73 -5.76
CA LEU A 345 24.33 5.82 -5.27
C LEU A 345 25.78 5.38 -5.09
N SER A 346 26.02 4.22 -4.47
CA SER A 346 27.37 3.66 -4.31
C SER A 346 28.04 3.41 -5.67
N LYS A 347 27.34 2.80 -6.64
CA LYS A 347 27.87 2.59 -8.01
C LYS A 347 28.27 3.88 -8.72
N ASN A 348 27.50 4.96 -8.54
CA ASN A 348 27.80 6.25 -9.15
C ASN A 348 29.02 6.92 -8.47
N ALA A 349 29.19 6.75 -7.16
CA ALA A 349 30.38 7.19 -6.44
C ALA A 349 31.65 6.49 -6.95
N TYR A 350 31.61 5.16 -7.12
CA TYR A 350 32.73 4.38 -7.69
C TYR A 350 33.07 4.81 -9.13
N LYS A 351 32.07 5.04 -9.99
CA LYS A 351 32.32 5.51 -11.37
C LYS A 351 32.97 6.89 -11.40
N ASN A 352 32.58 7.79 -10.50
CA ASN A 352 33.16 9.14 -10.42
C ASN A 352 34.60 9.13 -9.89
N GLN A 353 34.97 8.19 -9.02
CA GLN A 353 36.34 8.03 -8.53
C GLN A 353 37.30 7.42 -9.57
N HIS A 354 36.78 6.69 -10.56
CA HIS A 354 37.57 6.07 -11.64
C HIS A 354 37.48 6.80 -12.98
N SER A 355 36.86 7.98 -13.02
CA SER A 355 36.74 8.84 -14.22
C SER A 355 37.56 10.13 -14.11
N THR A 356 38.39 10.27 -13.07
CA THR A 356 39.45 11.27 -12.91
C THR A 356 40.80 10.59 -13.00
#